data_AF-A0A0L8G2Y0-F1
#
_entry.id   AF-A0A0L8G2Y0-F1
#
_cell.length_a   1.000
_cell.length_b   1.000
_cell.length_c   1.000
_cell.angle_alpha   90.00
_cell.angle_beta   90.00
_cell.angle_gamma   90.00
#
_symmetry.space_group_name_H-M   'P 1'
#
loop_
_entity.id
_entity.type
_entity.pdbx_description
1 polymer ?
#
loop_
_entity_poly.entity_id
_entity_poly.type
_entity_poly.pdbx_seq_one_letter_code
_entity_poly.pdbx_strand_id
1 'polypeptide(L)' 'HGSIIYTDCWRAYSNLNNLGYTHYQVNHSQHFVDPVNPEVYTQNIERSWRML' A
#
# COMPACT_ATOMS: atom_id res chain seq x y z
N HIS A 1 8.06 5.70 18.14
CA HIS A 1 7.27 4.66 17.47
C HIS A 1 6.68 5.26 16.21
N GLY A 2 7.17 4.87 15.04
CA GLY A 2 6.59 5.29 13.75
C GLY A 2 5.73 4.16 13.20
N SER A 3 4.55 4.49 12.68
CA SER A 3 3.71 3.53 11.96
C SER A 3 4.04 3.60 10.47
N ILE A 4 4.30 2.45 9.86
CA ILE A 4 4.52 2.34 8.42
C ILE A 4 3.19 1.99 7.78
N ILE A 5 2.79 2.74 6.75
CA ILE A 5 1.57 2.50 5.99
C ILE A 5 1.94 2.09 4.56
N TYR A 6 1.42 0.96 4.10
CA TYR A 6 1.46 0.54 2.70
C TYR A 6 0.07 0.73 2.09
N THR A 7 -0.03 1.46 0.99
CA THR A 7 -1.29 1.61 0.24
C THR A 7 -1.09 1.29 -1.23
N ASP A 8 -2.19 1.15 -1.96
CA ASP A 8 -2.17 1.27 -3.41
C ASP A 8 -1.79 2.70 -3.84
N CYS A 9 -1.57 2.92 -5.13
CA CYS A 9 -1.26 4.25 -5.68
C CYS A 9 -2.49 5.19 -5.72
N TRP A 10 -3.51 5.02 -4.87
CA TRP A 10 -4.67 5.89 -4.88
C TRP A 10 -4.32 7.30 -4.38
N ARG A 11 -4.76 8.31 -5.15
CA ARG A 11 -4.43 9.72 -4.92
C ARG A 11 -4.89 10.25 -3.56
N ALA A 12 -5.93 9.68 -2.95
CA ALA A 12 -6.39 10.07 -1.62
C ALA A 12 -5.30 9.88 -0.53
N TYR A 13 -4.37 8.95 -0.74
CA TYR A 13 -3.32 8.62 0.22
C TYR A 13 -2.07 9.50 0.10
N SER A 14 -2.00 10.43 -0.85
CA SER A 14 -0.80 11.27 -1.07
C SER A 14 -0.44 12.16 0.13
N ASN A 15 -1.39 12.44 1.01
CA ASN A 15 -1.19 13.30 2.17
C ASN A 15 -0.70 12.55 3.43
N LEU A 16 -0.56 11.22 3.40
CA LEU A 16 -0.13 10.44 4.57
C LEU A 16 1.29 10.81 5.04
N ASN A 17 2.19 11.08 4.10
CA ASN A 17 3.53 11.59 4.42
C ASN A 17 3.47 12.94 5.16
N ASN A 18 2.54 13.82 4.78
CA ASN A 18 2.36 15.12 5.43
C ASN A 18 1.75 15.02 6.82
N LEU A 19 1.09 13.89 7.14
CA LEU A 19 0.56 13.58 8.47
C LEU A 19 1.60 12.93 9.39
N GLY A 20 2.85 12.77 8.93
CA GLY A 20 3.94 12.20 9.72
C GLY A 20 4.01 10.67 9.68
N TYR A 21 3.29 10.02 8.77
CA TYR A 21 3.41 8.57 8.54
C TYR A 21 4.50 8.27 7.52
N THR A 22 5.25 7.19 7.73
CA THR A 22 6.11 6.63 6.68
C THR A 22 5.22 5.88 5.70
N HIS A 23 4.98 6.44 4.52
CA HIS A 23 4.06 5.90 3.54
C HIS A 23 4.79 5.30 2.34
N TYR A 24 4.49 4.04 2.04
CA TYR A 24 4.95 3.33 0.85
C TYR A 24 3.76 2.98 -0.05
N GLN A 25 4.00 2.92 -1.35
CA GLN A 25 2.98 2.65 -2.35
C GLN A 25 3.33 1.40 -3.15
N VAL A 26 2.35 0.51 -3.33
CA VAL A 26 2.47 -0.66 -4.19
C VAL A 26 1.77 -0.37 -5.51
N ASN A 27 2.54 -0.30 -6.60
CA ASN A 27 1.98 -0.11 -7.93
C ASN A 27 1.65 -1.46 -8.58
N HIS A 28 0.39 -1.87 -8.47
CA HIS A 28 -0.13 -3.13 -9.02
C HIS A 28 -0.07 -3.24 -10.55
N SER A 29 0.13 -2.14 -11.29
CA SER A 29 0.34 -2.17 -12.74
C SER A 29 1.77 -2.52 -13.15
N GLN A 30 2.73 -2.34 -12.24
CA GLN A 30 4.16 -2.58 -12.47
C GLN A 30 4.65 -3.84 -11.76
N HIS A 31 4.16 -4.10 -10.55
CA HIS A 31 4.55 -5.25 -9.75
C HIS A 31 3.32 -5.85 -9.04
N PHE A 32 3.06 -7.14 -9.30
CA PHE A 32 1.93 -7.87 -8.69
C PHE A 32 2.15 -8.11 -7.18
N VAL A 33 3.39 -8.14 -6.72
CA VAL A 33 3.83 -8.17 -5.31
C VAL A 33 4.92 -7.12 -5.18
N ASP A 34 4.98 -6.41 -4.05
CA ASP A 34 6.07 -5.46 -3.80
C ASP A 34 7.43 -6.19 -3.95
N PRO A 35 8.30 -5.77 -4.88
CA PRO A 35 9.56 -6.47 -5.15
C PRO A 35 10.63 -6.20 -4.08
N VAL A 36 10.43 -5.21 -3.22
CA VAL A 36 11.37 -4.76 -2.19
C VAL A 36 11.04 -5.38 -0.83
N ASN A 37 9.75 -5.58 -0.53
CA ASN A 37 9.34 -6.18 0.73
C ASN A 37 8.28 -7.30 0.55
N PRO A 38 8.68 -8.58 0.66
CA PRO A 38 7.76 -9.71 0.51
C PRO A 38 6.73 -9.82 1.64
N GLU A 39 6.87 -9.08 2.73
CA GLU A 39 5.92 -9.04 3.85
C GLU A 39 4.74 -8.09 3.60
N VAL A 40 4.73 -7.38 2.47
CA VAL A 40 3.67 -6.44 2.07
C VAL A 40 2.60 -7.18 1.26
N TYR A 41 1.49 -7.53 1.93
CA TYR A 41 0.39 -8.31 1.36
C TYR A 41 -0.86 -7.48 1.04
N THR A 42 -0.72 -6.37 0.31
CA THR A 42 -1.88 -5.53 -0.09
C THR A 42 -2.90 -6.28 -0.94
N GLN A 43 -2.44 -7.26 -1.73
CA GLN A 43 -3.27 -8.11 -2.60
C GLN A 43 -4.34 -8.92 -1.86
N ASN A 44 -4.05 -9.43 -0.65
CA ASN A 44 -5.02 -10.24 0.10
C ASN A 44 -6.22 -9.41 0.56
N ILE A 45 -5.96 -8.16 0.92
CA ILE A 45 -6.99 -7.19 1.29
C ILE A 45 -7.79 -6.80 0.05
N GLU A 46 -7.13 -6.46 -1.07
CA GLU A 46 -7.81 -6.13 -2.34
C GLU A 46 -8.68 -7.27 -2.89
N ARG A 47 -8.21 -8.52 -2.82
CA ARG A 47 -9.02 -9.69 -3.19
C ARG A 47 -10.27 -9.81 -2.33
N SER A 48 -10.16 -9.52 -1.03
CA SER A 48 -11.32 -9.53 -0.13
C SER A 48 -12.34 -8.45 -0.52
N TRP A 49 -11.89 -7.23 -0.88
CA TRP A 49 -12.78 -6.17 -1.36
C TRP A 49 -13.43 -6.46 -2.72
N ARG A 50 -12.73 -7.15 -3.63
CA ARG A 50 -13.30 -7.57 -4.93
C ARG A 50 -14.38 -8.65 -4.82
N MET A 51 -14.39 -9.41 -3.72
CA MET A 51 -15.38 -10.46 -3.48
C MET A 51 -16.63 -9.95 -2.75
N LEU A 52 -16.62 -8.68 -2.32
CA LEU A 52 -17.78 -7.95 -1.80
C LEU A 52 -18.48 -7.21 -2.94
#